data_AF-A0A6V7QE61-F1
#
_entry.id   AF-A0A6V7QE61-F1
#
_cell.length_a   1.000
_cell.length_b   1.000
_cell.length_c   1.000
_cell.angle_alpha   90.00
_cell.angle_beta   90.00
_cell.angle_gamma   90.00
#
_symmetry.space_group_name_H-M   'P 1'
#
loop_
_entity.id
_entity.type
_entity.pdbx_description
1 polymer ?
#
loop_
_entity_poly.entity_id
_entity_poly.type
_entity_poly.pdbx_seq_one_letter_code
_entity_poly.pdbx_strand_id
1 'polypeptide(L)'
;MESLPLLFLLCSLLLILLHTATSKSQPISINCLANANDTANSTFHLNLNNLLSSLPSAAAPSGFHNTTVSRSCGDQVYGHALCRSDVSSSDCNNCLTTAAQDAVVKCPHGTSNTMWYDYCMLRYSNQSFFGVADSSFRIYMWNVQNVTDPQLFGDQLGKLMNNLATKATYGSGQPQLFAVGSIPQCCSTKIGGRIFGENCIVRFESYQFYNLSAIENETAPPPPQSNGMPSPPAGSGQNTGSGSSGTGGKGSGDETDAEEIKSAESLLTDLSTLRAATANFAEENKLGEGGFGAVYKGLLPNGREIAVKRLSKDSGQGLGELKNELLLVAKLQHKNLVRLLGVCLEEQEKLLVYEYLPNRSLDTILFDSEKRGWLDWGKRYKIISGIARGLLYLHEESQLKVVHRDLKASNILLHAEMNPKISDFGLARLFGGDHSQEITRRVVGTFGYMAPEYAMHGYFSNKSDVFSFGVMVLEIVTGRKNAGSFNSEQAEDLINSTWENWTKGTITEIVDSSLGNHYPRSEVLRCIHIGLLCVQENPADRPNMSRVVVMLSSRTVTLETPSKPAFCFGMSSMQFNMYSNGSKYNGLVAEQSSSKSIPPSPNEVSITELEPR
;
A
#
# COMPACT_ATOMS: atom_id res chain seq x y z
N MET A 1 5.36 56.34 10.00
CA MET A 1 5.74 55.08 9.31
C MET A 1 5.61 53.95 10.33
N GLU A 2 4.39 53.50 10.64
CA GLU A 2 4.15 52.42 11.62
C GLU A 2 2.92 51.58 11.22
N SER A 3 2.90 51.05 9.99
CA SER A 3 1.79 50.21 9.52
C SER A 3 2.22 48.91 8.82
N LEU A 4 3.52 48.70 8.62
CA LEU A 4 4.04 47.50 7.97
C LEU A 4 3.97 46.20 8.81
N PRO A 5 4.16 46.21 10.15
CA PRO A 5 4.14 44.96 10.91
C PRO A 5 2.72 44.40 11.10
N LEU A 6 1.69 45.26 11.10
CA LEU A 6 0.29 44.83 11.23
C LEU A 6 -0.22 44.14 9.96
N LEU A 7 0.22 44.60 8.79
CA LEU A 7 -0.15 44.01 7.49
C LEU A 7 0.51 42.63 7.30
N PHE A 8 1.76 42.46 7.76
CA PHE A 8 2.44 41.17 7.77
C PHE A 8 1.80 40.17 8.74
N LEU A 9 1.41 40.63 9.94
CA LEU A 9 0.69 39.78 10.91
C LEU A 9 -0.68 39.36 10.36
N LEU A 10 -1.44 40.28 9.75
CA LEU A 10 -2.72 39.97 9.12
C LEU A 10 -2.58 39.03 7.91
N CYS A 11 -1.54 39.18 7.09
CA CYS A 11 -1.26 38.25 5.99
C CYS A 11 -0.82 36.86 6.49
N SER A 12 -0.02 36.79 7.56
CA SER A 12 0.36 35.51 8.17
C SER A 12 -0.82 34.80 8.85
N LEU A 13 -1.73 35.54 9.50
CA LEU A 13 -2.99 35.01 10.02
C LEU A 13 -3.95 34.57 8.91
N LEU A 14 -4.02 35.31 7.78
CA LEU A 14 -4.78 34.87 6.60
C LEU A 14 -4.19 33.61 5.97
N LEU A 15 -2.86 33.47 5.92
CA LEU A 15 -2.18 32.27 5.41
C LEU A 15 -2.38 31.06 6.33
N ILE A 16 -2.42 31.26 7.65
CA ILE A 16 -2.75 30.22 8.64
C ILE A 16 -4.24 29.84 8.53
N LEU A 17 -5.15 30.78 8.28
CA LEU A 17 -6.57 30.52 8.01
C LEU A 17 -6.80 29.88 6.62
N LEU A 18 -5.91 30.10 5.65
CA LEU A 18 -5.88 29.41 4.35
C LEU A 18 -5.21 28.01 4.45
N HIS A 19 -4.48 27.72 5.53
CA HIS A 19 -3.82 26.41 5.78
C HIS A 19 -4.49 25.56 6.87
N THR A 20 -5.62 25.99 7.44
CA THR A 20 -6.58 25.02 7.99
C THR A 20 -7.30 24.36 6.82
N ALA A 21 -6.56 23.57 6.04
CA ALA A 21 -7.16 22.41 5.42
C ALA A 21 -7.67 21.58 6.59
N THR A 22 -8.96 21.70 6.91
CA THR A 22 -9.65 20.61 7.58
C THR A 22 -9.39 19.40 6.71
N SER A 23 -8.50 18.51 7.15
CA SER A 23 -8.27 17.26 6.44
C SER A 23 -9.59 16.49 6.54
N LYS A 24 -10.48 16.67 5.57
CA LYS A 24 -11.71 15.90 5.49
C LYS A 24 -11.27 14.44 5.49
N SER A 25 -11.74 13.66 6.47
CA SER A 25 -11.41 12.23 6.54
C SER A 25 -11.84 11.60 5.23
N GLN A 26 -10.94 10.85 4.58
CA GLN A 26 -11.28 10.14 3.34
C GLN A 26 -12.00 8.83 3.68
N PRO A 27 -12.95 8.38 2.84
CA PRO A 27 -13.58 7.07 3.02
C PRO A 27 -12.56 5.97 2.78
N ILE A 28 -12.62 4.92 3.62
CA ILE A 28 -11.89 3.66 3.47
C ILE A 28 -12.31 2.98 2.16
N SER A 29 -13.60 3.01 1.85
CA SER A 29 -14.16 2.50 0.60
C SER A 29 -15.56 3.06 0.38
N ILE A 30 -16.02 3.01 -0.87
CA ILE A 30 -17.36 3.39 -1.29
C ILE A 30 -17.86 2.31 -2.25
N ASN A 31 -19.07 1.83 -2.01
CA ASN A 31 -19.77 0.92 -2.90
C ASN A 31 -21.01 1.63 -3.46
N CYS A 32 -20.90 2.27 -4.64
CA CYS A 32 -22.05 2.87 -5.33
C CYS A 32 -22.65 1.85 -6.30
N LEU A 33 -23.88 1.39 -6.06
CA LEU A 33 -24.65 0.61 -7.03
C LEU A 33 -25.58 1.56 -7.81
N ALA A 34 -25.19 1.89 -9.03
CA ALA A 34 -25.97 2.74 -9.94
C ALA A 34 -26.89 1.89 -10.82
N ASN A 35 -28.15 2.30 -10.93
CA ASN A 35 -29.07 1.83 -11.98
C ASN A 35 -29.12 2.89 -13.08
N ALA A 36 -28.96 2.48 -14.33
CA ALA A 36 -28.81 3.35 -15.51
C ALA A 36 -30.03 4.26 -15.84
N ASN A 37 -31.12 4.20 -15.07
CA ASN A 37 -32.39 4.89 -15.36
C ASN A 37 -32.76 6.01 -14.37
N ASP A 38 -31.98 6.25 -13.31
CA ASP A 38 -32.33 7.26 -12.30
C ASP A 38 -31.68 8.63 -12.57
N THR A 39 -32.54 9.64 -12.69
CA THR A 39 -32.13 11.04 -12.91
C THR A 39 -32.10 11.79 -11.59
N ALA A 40 -31.14 12.72 -11.42
CA ALA A 40 -30.91 13.48 -10.17
C ALA A 40 -32.13 14.28 -9.65
N ASN A 41 -33.19 14.44 -10.46
CA ASN A 41 -34.44 15.12 -10.12
C ASN A 41 -35.60 14.16 -9.76
N SER A 42 -35.33 12.88 -9.51
CA SER A 42 -36.37 11.91 -9.13
C SER A 42 -36.87 12.12 -7.68
N THR A 43 -38.10 11.67 -7.39
CA THR A 43 -38.66 11.66 -6.03
C THR A 43 -37.76 10.91 -5.04
N PHE A 44 -37.06 9.87 -5.51
CA PHE A 44 -36.06 9.14 -4.74
C PHE A 44 -34.93 10.07 -4.27
N HIS A 45 -34.34 10.90 -5.14
CA HIS A 45 -33.26 11.83 -4.75
C HIS A 45 -33.72 12.88 -3.74
N LEU A 46 -34.97 13.36 -3.83
CA LEU A 46 -35.54 14.25 -2.81
C LEU A 46 -35.68 13.56 -1.45
N ASN A 47 -36.10 12.29 -1.43
CA ASN A 47 -36.19 11.49 -0.21
C ASN A 47 -34.80 11.16 0.34
N LEU A 48 -33.83 10.88 -0.53
CA LEU A 48 -32.43 10.64 -0.18
C LEU A 48 -31.80 11.88 0.48
N ASN A 49 -32.02 13.08 -0.05
CA ASN A 49 -31.50 14.31 0.57
C ASN A 49 -32.08 14.58 1.97
N ASN A 50 -33.35 14.22 2.21
CA ASN A 50 -33.94 14.31 3.56
C ASN A 50 -33.34 13.24 4.50
N LEU A 51 -33.09 12.04 3.99
CA LEU A 51 -32.44 10.98 4.75
C LEU A 51 -31.01 11.41 5.14
N LEU A 52 -30.21 11.85 4.18
CA LEU A 52 -28.81 12.24 4.39
C LEU A 52 -28.66 13.47 5.30
N SER A 53 -29.66 14.36 5.37
CA SER A 53 -29.62 15.52 6.27
C SER A 53 -30.03 15.21 7.71
N SER A 54 -30.79 14.15 7.95
CA SER A 54 -31.32 13.80 9.29
C SER A 54 -30.63 12.59 9.94
N LEU A 55 -30.09 11.67 9.14
CA LEU A 55 -29.49 10.44 9.63
C LEU A 55 -28.24 10.64 10.52
N PRO A 56 -27.32 11.59 10.24
CA PRO A 56 -26.15 11.82 11.09
C PRO A 56 -26.50 12.18 12.53
N SER A 57 -27.40 13.15 12.73
CA SER A 57 -27.79 13.62 14.07
C SER A 57 -28.64 12.60 14.82
N ALA A 58 -29.41 11.77 14.10
CA ALA A 58 -30.18 10.68 14.70
C ALA A 58 -29.30 9.53 15.20
N ALA A 59 -28.19 9.24 14.52
CA ALA A 59 -27.26 8.17 14.89
C ALA A 59 -26.20 8.61 15.91
N ALA A 60 -25.84 9.89 15.96
CA ALA A 60 -24.78 10.41 16.82
C ALA A 60 -24.90 10.06 18.33
N PRO A 61 -26.08 10.08 18.97
CA PRO A 61 -26.20 9.80 20.40
C PRO A 61 -25.92 8.34 20.77
N SER A 62 -26.43 7.40 19.96
CA SER A 62 -26.36 5.96 20.22
C SER A 62 -25.27 5.25 19.43
N GLY A 63 -24.66 5.92 18.45
CA GLY A 63 -23.75 5.34 17.48
C GLY A 63 -24.43 4.47 16.42
N PHE A 64 -25.77 4.36 16.41
CA PHE A 64 -26.52 3.60 15.41
C PHE A 64 -27.93 4.15 15.23
N HIS A 65 -28.35 4.30 13.97
CA HIS A 65 -29.74 4.58 13.63
C HIS A 65 -30.07 4.02 12.26
N ASN A 66 -31.29 3.49 12.11
CA ASN A 66 -31.86 3.15 10.81
C ASN A 66 -33.22 3.81 10.67
N THR A 67 -33.56 4.23 9.46
CA THR A 67 -34.83 4.88 9.19
C THR A 67 -35.21 4.75 7.72
N THR A 68 -36.50 4.90 7.43
CA THR A 68 -37.02 4.95 6.06
C THR A 68 -37.61 6.33 5.82
N VAL A 69 -37.22 6.95 4.71
CA VAL A 69 -37.85 8.20 4.25
C VAL A 69 -38.71 7.88 3.03
N SER A 70 -39.97 8.30 3.07
CA SER A 70 -40.91 8.15 1.96
C SER A 70 -41.90 9.32 1.98
N ARG A 71 -42.15 9.88 0.79
CA ARG A 71 -43.23 10.85 0.53
C ARG A 71 -44.42 10.22 -0.21
N SER A 72 -44.23 9.06 -0.84
CA SER A 72 -45.17 8.32 -1.69
C SER A 72 -44.81 6.81 -1.70
N CYS A 73 -45.79 5.94 -1.95
CA CYS A 73 -45.53 4.52 -2.19
C CYS A 73 -44.70 4.33 -3.47
N GLY A 74 -43.57 3.63 -3.37
CA GLY A 74 -42.70 3.29 -4.51
C GLY A 74 -41.36 4.04 -4.56
N ASP A 75 -41.20 5.14 -3.80
CA ASP A 75 -40.00 5.98 -3.80
C ASP A 75 -39.27 5.97 -2.44
N GLN A 76 -39.36 4.86 -1.70
CA GLN A 76 -38.79 4.76 -0.36
C GLN A 76 -37.26 4.74 -0.41
N VAL A 77 -36.63 5.42 0.55
CA VAL A 77 -35.19 5.34 0.78
C VAL A 77 -34.95 4.78 2.17
N TYR A 78 -34.31 3.62 2.20
CA TYR A 78 -33.90 2.96 3.43
C TYR A 78 -32.48 3.40 3.75
N GLY A 79 -32.26 3.90 4.96
CA GLY A 79 -30.95 4.35 5.42
C GLY A 79 -30.56 3.72 6.74
N HIS A 80 -29.27 3.46 6.91
CA HIS A 80 -28.71 3.22 8.23
C HIS A 80 -27.34 3.89 8.38
N ALA A 81 -27.01 4.24 9.61
CA ALA A 81 -25.72 4.78 10.01
C ALA A 81 -25.21 4.01 11.22
N LEU A 82 -23.90 3.76 11.23
CA LEU A 82 -23.19 3.06 12.30
C LEU A 82 -21.90 3.82 12.62
N CYS A 83 -21.59 4.02 13.88
CA CYS A 83 -20.34 4.58 14.36
C CYS A 83 -19.57 3.57 15.19
N ARG A 84 -18.25 3.74 15.24
CA ARG A 84 -17.39 2.99 16.15
C ARG A 84 -17.78 3.31 17.59
N SER A 85 -17.77 2.32 18.48
CA SER A 85 -18.26 2.50 19.86
C SER A 85 -17.33 3.34 20.75
N ASP A 86 -16.08 3.56 20.34
CA ASP A 86 -15.05 4.32 21.06
C ASP A 86 -14.92 5.78 20.60
N VAL A 87 -15.76 6.24 19.66
CA VAL A 87 -15.76 7.65 19.21
C VAL A 87 -16.84 8.44 19.94
N SER A 88 -16.59 9.74 20.16
CA SER A 88 -17.58 10.62 20.79
C SER A 88 -18.81 10.81 19.89
N SER A 89 -19.96 11.19 20.46
CA SER A 89 -21.13 11.55 19.65
C SER A 89 -20.84 12.69 18.67
N SER A 90 -19.93 13.61 19.03
CA SER A 90 -19.49 14.70 18.14
C SER A 90 -18.70 14.16 16.94
N ASP A 91 -17.73 13.27 17.18
CA ASP A 91 -16.93 12.66 16.12
C ASP A 91 -17.78 11.76 15.22
N CYS A 92 -18.72 11.03 15.81
CA CYS A 92 -19.70 10.24 15.08
C CYS A 92 -20.54 11.14 14.15
N ASN A 93 -21.09 12.23 14.69
CA ASN A 93 -21.88 13.18 13.89
C ASN A 93 -21.05 13.81 12.76
N ASN A 94 -19.81 14.21 13.04
CA ASN A 94 -18.91 14.81 12.04
C ASN A 94 -18.57 13.82 10.92
N CYS A 95 -18.27 12.57 11.27
CA CYS A 95 -18.01 11.51 10.32
C CYS A 95 -19.23 11.23 9.44
N LEU A 96 -20.41 11.05 10.05
CA LEU A 96 -21.64 10.76 9.32
C LEU A 96 -22.10 11.94 8.45
N THR A 97 -21.89 13.17 8.90
CA THR A 97 -22.15 14.37 8.10
C THR A 97 -21.24 14.42 6.88
N THR A 98 -19.96 14.07 7.04
CA THR A 98 -19.01 13.97 5.93
C THR A 98 -19.43 12.86 4.95
N ALA A 99 -19.79 11.68 5.46
CA ALA A 99 -20.29 10.57 4.65
C ALA A 99 -21.57 10.94 3.90
N ALA A 100 -22.49 11.68 4.52
CA ALA A 100 -23.72 12.16 3.90
C ALA A 100 -23.46 13.17 2.77
N GLN A 101 -22.50 14.08 2.95
CA GLN A 101 -22.07 15.01 1.89
C GLN A 101 -21.42 14.25 0.73
N ASP A 102 -20.51 13.33 1.05
CA ASP A 102 -19.81 12.52 0.05
C ASP A 102 -20.78 11.61 -0.70
N ALA A 103 -21.84 11.10 -0.07
CA ALA A 103 -22.87 10.28 -0.70
C ALA A 103 -23.54 10.99 -1.89
N VAL A 104 -23.78 12.30 -1.79
CA VAL A 104 -24.35 13.10 -2.87
C VAL A 104 -23.33 13.36 -3.97
N VAL A 105 -22.09 13.67 -3.60
CA VAL A 105 -21.02 14.07 -4.54
C VAL A 105 -20.46 12.86 -5.29
N LYS A 106 -20.23 11.74 -4.60
CA LYS A 106 -19.51 10.57 -5.11
C LYS A 106 -20.42 9.49 -5.71
N CYS A 107 -21.69 9.45 -5.32
CA CYS A 107 -22.70 8.56 -5.91
C CYS A 107 -23.91 9.36 -6.46
N PRO A 108 -23.73 10.29 -7.42
CA PRO A 108 -24.78 11.22 -7.86
C PRO A 108 -25.99 10.55 -8.52
N HIS A 109 -25.82 9.33 -9.05
CA HIS A 109 -26.88 8.51 -9.67
C HIS A 109 -27.08 7.16 -8.96
N GLY A 110 -26.58 7.04 -7.73
CA GLY A 110 -26.67 5.80 -6.96
C GLY A 110 -28.08 5.61 -6.39
N THR A 111 -28.70 4.47 -6.68
CA THR A 111 -29.94 4.06 -6.00
C THR A 111 -29.66 3.27 -4.73
N SER A 112 -28.42 2.80 -4.57
CA SER A 112 -27.92 2.24 -3.33
C SER A 112 -26.44 2.56 -3.18
N ASN A 113 -26.02 2.76 -1.93
CA ASN A 113 -24.64 3.08 -1.59
C ASN A 113 -24.31 2.58 -0.19
N THR A 114 -23.09 2.11 0.02
CA THR A 114 -22.47 1.99 1.34
C THR A 114 -21.11 2.69 1.36
N MET A 115 -20.91 3.57 2.34
CA MET A 115 -19.66 4.29 2.56
C MET A 115 -19.06 3.90 3.90
N TRP A 116 -17.79 3.48 3.88
CA TRP A 116 -17.04 3.13 5.08
C TRP A 116 -15.97 4.19 5.35
N TYR A 117 -15.95 4.73 6.56
CA TYR A 117 -14.91 5.59 7.10
C TYR A 117 -14.30 4.91 8.34
N ASP A 118 -13.21 5.46 8.86
CA ASP A 118 -12.58 4.90 10.06
C ASP A 118 -13.47 4.97 11.30
N TYR A 119 -14.32 6.00 11.39
CA TYR A 119 -15.16 6.26 12.56
C TYR A 119 -16.63 5.89 12.36
N CYS A 120 -17.09 5.78 11.11
CA CYS A 120 -18.50 5.56 10.82
C CYS A 120 -18.72 4.86 9.47
N MET A 121 -19.96 4.41 9.27
CA MET A 121 -20.48 3.82 8.05
C MET A 121 -21.86 4.40 7.79
N LEU A 122 -22.14 4.75 6.53
CA LEU A 122 -23.43 5.25 6.08
C LEU A 122 -23.88 4.42 4.88
N ARG A 123 -25.09 3.87 4.95
CA ARG A 123 -25.69 3.07 3.89
C ARG A 123 -27.07 3.59 3.53
N TYR A 124 -27.38 3.62 2.23
CA TYR A 124 -28.74 3.81 1.75
C TYR A 124 -29.09 2.87 0.58
N SER A 125 -30.39 2.66 0.36
CA SER A 125 -30.89 1.89 -0.78
C SER A 125 -32.36 2.21 -1.08
N ASN A 126 -32.75 2.03 -2.34
CA ASN A 126 -34.16 1.97 -2.76
C ASN A 126 -34.84 0.63 -2.41
N GLN A 127 -34.09 -0.35 -1.90
CA GLN A 127 -34.62 -1.61 -1.39
C GLN A 127 -34.36 -1.73 0.10
N SER A 128 -35.32 -2.31 0.84
CA SER A 128 -35.12 -2.57 2.26
C SER A 128 -34.02 -3.62 2.45
N PHE A 129 -32.99 -3.27 3.21
CA PHE A 129 -31.95 -4.19 3.69
C PHE A 129 -32.08 -4.45 5.20
N PHE A 130 -33.11 -3.94 5.88
CA PHE A 130 -33.27 -4.13 7.31
C PHE A 130 -33.56 -5.58 7.66
N GLY A 131 -32.81 -6.12 8.63
CA GLY A 131 -32.95 -7.53 9.02
C GLY A 131 -32.47 -8.54 7.96
N VAL A 132 -31.92 -8.07 6.83
CA VAL A 132 -31.38 -8.91 5.77
C VAL A 132 -29.87 -9.01 5.95
N ALA A 133 -29.37 -10.22 6.18
CA ALA A 133 -27.93 -10.45 6.27
C ALA A 133 -27.28 -10.33 4.88
N ASP A 134 -26.64 -9.20 4.61
CA ASP A 134 -25.82 -8.98 3.43
C ASP A 134 -24.34 -9.34 3.67
N SER A 135 -23.85 -10.35 2.96
CA SER A 135 -22.44 -10.77 2.99
C SER A 135 -21.74 -10.60 1.64
N SER A 136 -22.39 -9.92 0.70
CA SER A 136 -21.91 -9.75 -0.68
C SER A 136 -20.60 -8.95 -0.76
N PHE A 137 -20.41 -8.00 0.16
CA PHE A 137 -19.25 -7.13 0.18
C PHE A 137 -18.59 -7.10 1.57
N ARG A 138 -17.27 -7.33 1.59
CA ARG A 138 -16.44 -7.30 2.80
C ARG A 138 -15.06 -6.74 2.48
N ILE A 139 -14.61 -5.80 3.30
CA ILE A 139 -13.25 -5.29 3.28
C ILE A 139 -12.53 -5.87 4.49
N TYR A 140 -11.43 -6.56 4.25
CA TYR A 140 -10.58 -7.11 5.29
C TYR A 140 -9.33 -6.25 5.41
N MET A 141 -9.07 -5.78 6.62
CA MET A 141 -7.83 -5.12 6.99
C MET A 141 -7.24 -5.88 8.16
N TRP A 142 -5.94 -6.00 8.24
CA TRP A 142 -5.32 -6.65 9.40
C TRP A 142 -4.04 -5.97 9.80
N ASN A 143 -3.73 -6.11 11.08
CA ASN A 143 -2.45 -5.71 11.59
C ASN A 143 -1.40 -6.50 10.83
N VAL A 144 -0.40 -5.76 10.38
CA VAL A 144 0.74 -6.31 9.66
C VAL A 144 1.38 -7.43 10.48
N GLN A 145 1.56 -7.25 11.80
CA GLN A 145 2.24 -8.18 12.70
C GLN A 145 1.40 -9.44 12.97
N ASN A 146 2.04 -10.62 12.99
CA ASN A 146 1.41 -11.86 13.44
C ASN A 146 1.66 -12.10 14.92
N VAL A 147 0.76 -12.87 15.49
CA VAL A 147 0.85 -13.42 16.85
C VAL A 147 1.95 -14.47 16.95
N THR A 148 2.47 -14.66 18.15
CA THR A 148 3.59 -15.58 18.44
C THR A 148 3.19 -17.05 18.29
N ASP A 149 1.97 -17.40 18.72
CA ASP A 149 1.38 -18.74 18.56
C ASP A 149 0.05 -18.60 17.79
N PRO A 150 0.07 -18.81 16.46
CA PRO A 150 -1.11 -18.65 15.62
C PRO A 150 -2.24 -19.64 15.93
N GLN A 151 -1.91 -20.83 16.43
CA GLN A 151 -2.91 -21.85 16.71
C GLN A 151 -3.62 -21.51 18.02
N LEU A 152 -2.87 -21.25 19.10
CA LEU A 152 -3.43 -20.83 20.38
C LEU A 152 -4.24 -19.54 20.25
N PHE A 153 -3.69 -18.54 19.56
CA PHE A 153 -4.38 -17.27 19.36
C PHE A 153 -5.61 -17.42 18.48
N GLY A 154 -5.53 -18.20 17.38
CA GLY A 154 -6.67 -18.47 16.51
C GLY A 154 -7.81 -19.14 17.26
N ASP A 155 -7.51 -20.11 18.13
CA ASP A 155 -8.49 -20.80 18.97
C ASP A 155 -9.13 -19.84 19.99
N GLN A 156 -8.32 -18.99 20.64
CA GLN A 156 -8.80 -18.01 21.61
C GLN A 156 -9.62 -16.90 20.96
N LEU A 157 -9.15 -16.34 19.84
CA LEU A 157 -9.85 -15.34 19.07
C LEU A 157 -11.16 -15.91 18.52
N GLY A 158 -11.14 -17.11 17.94
CA GLY A 158 -12.34 -17.78 17.44
C GLY A 158 -13.41 -17.95 18.52
N LYS A 159 -13.02 -18.41 19.72
CA LYS A 159 -13.91 -18.50 20.89
C LYS A 159 -14.45 -17.13 21.31
N LEU A 160 -13.59 -16.12 21.42
CA LEU A 160 -13.98 -14.77 21.79
C LEU A 160 -14.97 -14.16 20.78
N MET A 161 -14.65 -14.22 19.49
CA MET A 161 -15.48 -13.66 18.43
C MET A 161 -16.83 -14.38 18.33
N ASN A 162 -16.88 -15.70 18.47
CA ASN A 162 -18.15 -16.45 18.49
C ASN A 162 -19.02 -16.08 19.71
N ASN A 163 -18.41 -15.90 20.88
CA ASN A 163 -19.11 -15.44 22.08
C ASN A 163 -19.65 -14.01 21.92
N LEU A 164 -18.84 -13.10 21.34
CA LEU A 164 -19.26 -11.73 21.05
C LEU A 164 -20.39 -11.68 20.03
N ALA A 165 -20.32 -12.48 18.96
CA ALA A 165 -21.40 -12.61 17.99
C ALA A 165 -22.69 -13.08 18.67
N THR A 166 -22.61 -14.12 19.51
CA THR A 166 -23.77 -14.63 20.27
C THR A 166 -24.34 -13.57 21.22
N LYS A 167 -23.48 -12.83 21.93
CA LYS A 167 -23.92 -11.74 22.82
C LYS A 167 -24.52 -10.57 22.06
N ALA A 168 -24.03 -10.24 20.87
CA ALA A 168 -24.62 -9.21 20.02
C ALA A 168 -25.97 -9.64 19.44
N THR A 169 -26.12 -10.92 19.06
CA THR A 169 -27.37 -11.48 18.51
C THR A 169 -28.45 -11.69 19.57
N TYR A 170 -28.10 -12.17 20.76
CA TYR A 170 -29.05 -12.62 21.78
C TYR A 170 -28.98 -11.84 23.11
N GLY A 171 -28.04 -10.90 23.26
CA GLY A 171 -27.86 -10.13 24.49
C GLY A 171 -28.94 -9.06 24.68
N SER A 172 -29.23 -8.74 25.94
CA SER A 172 -30.24 -7.76 26.35
C SER A 172 -29.75 -6.30 26.35
N GLY A 173 -28.59 -6.01 25.75
CA GLY A 173 -27.99 -4.66 25.75
C GLY A 173 -28.64 -3.76 24.70
N GLN A 174 -28.97 -2.52 25.10
CA GLN A 174 -29.35 -1.46 24.16
C GLN A 174 -28.15 -0.54 23.89
N PRO A 175 -27.94 -0.09 22.63
CA PRO A 175 -28.68 -0.49 21.43
C PRO A 175 -28.33 -1.94 21.03
N GLN A 176 -29.32 -2.66 20.47
CA GLN A 176 -29.08 -3.98 19.88
C GLN A 176 -28.14 -3.82 18.68
N LEU A 177 -26.85 -4.03 18.89
CA LEU A 177 -25.85 -3.98 17.83
C LEU A 177 -26.04 -5.20 16.93
N PHE A 178 -26.45 -4.97 15.69
CA PHE A 178 -26.70 -6.02 14.73
C PHE A 178 -25.38 -6.74 14.39
N ALA A 179 -25.35 -8.06 14.56
CA ALA A 179 -24.21 -8.89 14.17
C ALA A 179 -24.64 -9.99 13.21
N VAL A 180 -23.77 -10.29 12.25
CA VAL A 180 -23.90 -11.44 11.35
C VAL A 180 -23.76 -12.73 12.16
N GLY A 181 -24.59 -13.75 11.86
CA GLY A 181 -24.58 -15.04 12.57
C GLY A 181 -23.27 -15.84 12.49
N SER A 182 -22.28 -15.35 11.74
CA SER A 182 -20.90 -15.83 11.77
C SER A 182 -19.94 -14.68 11.45
N ILE A 183 -18.84 -14.62 12.21
CA ILE A 183 -17.74 -13.72 11.89
C ILE A 183 -16.83 -14.46 10.91
N PRO A 184 -16.56 -13.91 9.71
CA PRO A 184 -15.66 -14.57 8.76
C PRO A 184 -14.29 -14.84 9.39
N GLN A 185 -13.74 -16.01 9.09
CA GLN A 185 -12.38 -16.36 9.49
C GLN A 185 -11.39 -15.52 8.70
N CYS A 186 -11.02 -14.38 9.27
CA CYS A 186 -9.88 -13.61 8.83
C CYS A 186 -8.92 -13.45 10.00
N CYS A 187 -7.65 -13.24 9.63
CA CYS A 187 -6.75 -12.51 10.48
C CYS A 187 -6.39 -13.27 11.78
N SER A 188 -6.72 -14.57 11.89
CA SER A 188 -6.44 -15.41 13.06
C SER A 188 -4.96 -15.62 13.34
N THR A 189 -4.10 -15.28 12.37
CA THR A 189 -2.66 -15.24 12.57
C THR A 189 -2.17 -13.83 12.92
N LYS A 190 -3.02 -12.81 12.98
CA LYS A 190 -2.64 -11.40 13.09
C LYS A 190 -2.89 -10.87 14.50
N ILE A 191 -2.04 -9.96 14.97
CA ILE A 191 -2.26 -9.33 16.29
C ILE A 191 -3.46 -8.37 16.28
N GLY A 192 -4.07 -8.13 15.13
CA GLY A 192 -5.26 -7.32 14.99
C GLY A 192 -5.89 -7.49 13.62
N GLY A 193 -7.17 -7.18 13.52
CA GLY A 193 -7.98 -7.36 12.32
C GLY A 193 -9.20 -6.46 12.34
N ARG A 194 -9.59 -5.96 11.18
CA ARG A 194 -10.83 -5.23 10.93
C ARG A 194 -11.54 -5.79 9.72
N ILE A 195 -12.84 -5.98 9.83
CA ILE A 195 -13.70 -6.49 8.76
C ILE A 195 -14.86 -5.52 8.62
N PHE A 196 -14.88 -4.78 7.53
CA PHE A 196 -15.98 -3.88 7.20
C PHE A 196 -16.95 -4.64 6.31
N GLY A 197 -18.15 -4.89 6.82
CA GLY A 197 -19.24 -5.48 6.06
C GLY A 197 -20.38 -4.50 5.88
N GLU A 198 -21.37 -4.94 5.11
CA GLU A 198 -22.58 -4.20 4.77
C GLU A 198 -23.59 -4.06 5.94
N ASN A 199 -23.43 -4.85 7.01
CA ASN A 199 -24.29 -4.81 8.20
C ASN A 199 -23.54 -4.61 9.51
N CYS A 200 -22.22 -4.87 9.54
CA CYS A 200 -21.43 -4.80 10.77
C CYS A 200 -19.96 -4.51 10.47
N ILE A 201 -19.29 -3.89 11.43
CA ILE A 201 -17.83 -3.72 11.43
C ILE A 201 -17.27 -4.56 12.58
N VAL A 202 -16.33 -5.45 12.28
CA VAL A 202 -15.63 -6.27 13.27
C VAL A 202 -14.24 -5.69 13.47
N ARG A 203 -13.78 -5.56 14.71
CA ARG A 203 -12.40 -5.16 15.03
C ARG A 203 -11.87 -5.94 16.22
N PHE A 204 -10.64 -6.40 16.13
CA PHE A 204 -9.87 -6.91 17.26
C PHE A 204 -8.42 -6.42 17.17
N GLU A 205 -7.75 -6.26 18.31
CA GLU A 205 -6.33 -5.93 18.42
C GLU A 205 -5.77 -6.62 19.68
N SER A 206 -4.46 -6.84 19.73
CA SER A 206 -3.75 -7.43 20.87
C SER A 206 -3.48 -6.44 22.00
N TYR A 207 -3.74 -5.16 21.77
CA TYR A 207 -3.64 -4.09 22.75
C TYR A 207 -5.03 -3.52 23.04
N GLN A 208 -5.22 -2.95 24.22
CA GLN A 208 -6.51 -2.37 24.58
C GLN A 208 -6.76 -1.09 23.77
N PHE A 209 -7.85 -1.08 23.00
CA PHE A 209 -8.26 0.07 22.17
C PHE A 209 -9.63 0.63 22.58
N TYR A 210 -10.25 0.08 23.62
CA TYR A 210 -11.52 0.53 24.18
C TYR A 210 -11.50 0.38 25.70
N ASN A 211 -12.14 1.31 26.41
CA ASN A 211 -12.20 1.30 27.87
C ASN A 211 -13.54 0.69 28.33
N LEU A 212 -13.50 -0.55 28.85
CA LEU A 212 -14.67 -1.23 29.40
C LEU A 212 -15.30 -0.47 30.60
N SER A 213 -14.48 0.28 31.34
CA SER A 213 -14.90 1.02 32.54
C SER A 213 -15.91 2.13 32.27
N ALA A 214 -16.07 2.56 31.01
CA ALA A 214 -17.03 3.61 30.63
C ALA A 214 -18.45 3.08 30.36
N ILE A 215 -18.62 1.77 30.13
CA ILE A 215 -19.91 1.15 29.78
C ILE A 215 -20.61 0.55 31.01
N GLU A 216 -19.86 0.19 32.05
CA GLU A 216 -20.44 -0.34 33.31
C GLU A 216 -21.05 0.74 34.21
N ASN A 217 -20.88 2.03 33.90
CA ASN A 217 -21.36 3.15 34.71
C ASN A 217 -22.71 3.75 34.27
N GLU A 218 -23.37 3.21 33.24
CA GLU A 218 -24.80 3.50 33.04
C GLU A 218 -25.63 2.50 33.84
N THR A 219 -25.98 2.91 35.05
CA THR A 219 -26.90 2.19 35.94
C THR A 219 -28.20 1.81 35.22
N ALA A 220 -28.47 0.51 35.15
CA ALA A 220 -29.75 -0.02 34.70
C ALA A 220 -30.92 0.54 35.54
N PRO A 221 -32.10 0.80 34.94
CA PRO A 221 -33.30 1.15 35.70
C PRO A 221 -33.73 -0.01 36.62
N PRO A 222 -34.41 0.28 37.75
CA PRO A 222 -34.68 -0.74 38.76
C PRO A 222 -35.65 -1.80 38.23
N PRO A 223 -35.46 -3.10 38.56
CA PRO A 223 -36.37 -4.15 38.15
C PRO A 223 -37.67 -4.15 38.98
N PRO A 224 -38.79 -4.68 38.44
CA PRO A 224 -40.04 -4.83 39.18
C PRO A 224 -39.92 -5.88 40.30
N GLN A 225 -40.59 -5.64 41.43
CA GLN A 225 -40.71 -6.57 42.55
C GLN A 225 -41.50 -7.84 42.17
N SER A 226 -41.01 -9.03 42.53
CA SER A 226 -41.56 -9.82 43.65
C SER A 226 -41.11 -11.30 43.69
N ASN A 227 -40.83 -11.72 44.93
CA ASN A 227 -41.05 -13.02 45.59
C ASN A 227 -40.24 -14.29 45.23
N GLY A 228 -39.39 -14.70 46.19
CA GLY A 228 -39.43 -16.07 46.74
C GLY A 228 -38.15 -16.91 46.68
N MET A 229 -37.37 -16.93 47.77
CA MET A 229 -36.34 -17.93 48.15
C MET A 229 -36.93 -19.35 48.34
N PRO A 230 -36.15 -20.46 48.60
CA PRO A 230 -34.82 -20.50 49.25
C PRO A 230 -33.75 -21.52 48.72
N SER A 231 -32.49 -21.24 49.08
CA SER A 231 -31.29 -22.13 49.11
C SER A 231 -31.28 -22.98 50.42
N PRO A 232 -30.20 -23.70 50.89
CA PRO A 232 -28.83 -24.05 50.41
C PRO A 232 -28.50 -25.58 50.71
N PRO A 233 -27.26 -26.13 50.97
CA PRO A 233 -25.91 -25.54 51.07
C PRO A 233 -24.65 -26.34 50.56
N ALA A 234 -23.59 -25.54 50.37
CA ALA A 234 -22.15 -25.63 50.76
C ALA A 234 -21.34 -26.94 50.80
N GLY A 235 -20.10 -26.84 50.29
CA GLY A 235 -18.95 -27.70 50.61
C GLY A 235 -17.62 -26.97 50.34
N SER A 236 -16.72 -26.99 51.33
CA SER A 236 -15.49 -26.20 51.51
C SER A 236 -14.18 -27.00 51.30
N GLY A 237 -13.06 -26.31 51.04
CA GLY A 237 -11.67 -26.77 51.29
C GLY A 237 -10.65 -26.25 50.26
N GLN A 238 -9.86 -25.19 50.54
CA GLN A 238 -8.49 -25.15 51.13
C GLN A 238 -7.39 -25.79 50.24
N ASN A 239 -6.45 -24.99 49.67
CA ASN A 239 -5.06 -24.66 50.15
C ASN A 239 -4.07 -25.85 49.95
N THR A 240 -2.79 -25.77 49.56
CA THR A 240 -1.69 -24.77 49.47
C THR A 240 -0.52 -25.40 48.67
N GLY A 241 0.50 -24.64 48.24
CA GLY A 241 1.86 -25.17 48.04
C GLY A 241 2.73 -24.49 46.96
N SER A 242 3.79 -23.80 47.40
CA SER A 242 4.79 -23.05 46.61
C SER A 242 6.15 -23.79 46.57
N GLY A 243 7.03 -23.54 45.59
CA GLY A 243 8.41 -24.07 45.60
C GLY A 243 9.30 -23.91 44.34
N SER A 244 9.95 -22.75 44.21
CA SER A 244 11.34 -22.42 43.77
C SER A 244 12.14 -23.20 42.69
N SER A 245 12.60 -22.42 41.68
CA SER A 245 13.97 -22.19 41.12
C SER A 245 14.97 -23.32 40.81
N GLY A 246 15.55 -23.24 39.60
CA GLY A 246 16.81 -23.88 39.19
C GLY A 246 17.41 -23.26 37.91
N THR A 247 18.69 -22.90 37.96
CA THR A 247 19.49 -22.13 36.98
C THR A 247 20.34 -22.99 36.02
N GLY A 248 20.65 -22.48 34.81
CA GLY A 248 21.98 -22.59 34.20
C GLY A 248 22.11 -23.27 32.82
N GLY A 249 22.64 -22.53 31.83
CA GLY A 249 23.19 -23.05 30.56
C GLY A 249 23.59 -21.94 29.58
N LYS A 250 24.88 -21.83 29.24
CA LYS A 250 25.54 -20.72 28.49
C LYS A 250 26.39 -21.30 27.33
N GLY A 251 26.49 -20.58 26.21
CA GLY A 251 27.40 -20.80 25.05
C GLY A 251 26.62 -20.98 23.74
N SER A 252 26.89 -20.33 22.60
CA SER A 252 28.09 -19.64 22.06
C SER A 252 27.66 -18.80 20.83
N GLY A 253 28.06 -17.53 20.72
CA GLY A 253 27.69 -16.67 19.58
C GLY A 253 28.56 -15.41 19.36
N ASP A 254 29.76 -15.34 19.95
CA ASP A 254 30.46 -14.06 20.15
C ASP A 254 31.51 -13.69 19.06
N GLU A 255 31.76 -14.55 18.06
CA GLU A 255 32.83 -14.30 17.06
C GLU A 255 32.35 -13.57 15.80
N THR A 256 31.08 -13.68 15.40
CA THR A 256 30.54 -13.00 14.22
C THR A 256 30.30 -11.51 14.44
N ASP A 257 30.04 -11.09 15.68
CA ASP A 257 29.68 -9.71 16.01
C ASP A 257 30.91 -8.78 16.01
N ALA A 258 32.10 -9.31 16.30
CA ALA A 258 33.32 -8.51 16.44
C ALA A 258 33.91 -7.98 15.10
N GLU A 259 33.71 -8.70 13.99
CA GLU A 259 34.14 -8.23 12.66
C GLU A 259 33.16 -7.22 12.05
N GLU A 260 31.87 -7.37 12.30
CA GLU A 260 30.84 -6.42 11.85
C GLU A 260 30.99 -5.05 12.53
N ILE A 261 31.40 -5.03 13.79
CA ILE A 261 31.67 -3.80 14.55
C ILE A 261 32.86 -3.03 13.96
N LYS A 262 33.97 -3.70 13.59
CA LYS A 262 35.16 -3.04 13.01
C LYS A 262 34.89 -2.41 11.64
N SER A 263 34.06 -3.06 10.80
CA SER A 263 33.67 -2.50 9.50
C SER A 263 32.80 -1.24 9.66
N ALA A 264 31.92 -1.21 10.66
CA ALA A 264 31.06 -0.06 10.94
C ALA A 264 31.84 1.12 11.55
N GLU A 265 32.86 0.85 12.38
CA GLU A 265 33.73 1.88 12.96
C GLU A 265 34.51 2.68 11.90
N SER A 266 34.92 2.03 10.80
CA SER A 266 35.63 2.71 9.69
C SER A 266 34.77 3.72 8.90
N LEU A 267 33.44 3.64 9.05
CA LEU A 267 32.47 4.51 8.38
C LEU A 267 32.00 5.67 9.27
N LEU A 268 32.43 5.75 10.52
CA LEU A 268 32.01 6.84 11.40
C LEU A 268 32.55 8.19 10.91
N THR A 269 31.70 9.20 10.89
CA THR A 269 32.05 10.58 10.52
C THR A 269 31.56 11.53 11.59
N ASP A 270 32.41 12.47 12.02
CA ASP A 270 32.07 13.41 13.10
C ASP A 270 30.97 14.39 12.69
N LEU A 271 30.05 14.68 13.60
CA LEU A 271 28.94 15.62 13.34
C LEU A 271 29.45 17.04 13.05
N SER A 272 30.54 17.45 13.70
CA SER A 272 31.18 18.75 13.47
C SER A 272 31.64 18.92 12.02
N THR A 273 32.23 17.88 11.44
CA THR A 273 32.65 17.83 10.04
C THR A 273 31.45 17.93 9.11
N LEU A 274 30.36 17.21 9.38
CA LEU A 274 29.16 17.24 8.56
C LEU A 274 28.40 18.58 8.68
N ARG A 275 28.35 19.19 9.86
CA ARG A 275 27.83 20.54 10.05
C ARG A 275 28.65 21.54 9.25
N ALA A 276 29.98 21.51 9.31
CA ALA A 276 30.82 22.40 8.51
C ALA A 276 30.60 22.18 7.00
N ALA A 277 30.58 20.92 6.55
CA ALA A 277 30.44 20.57 5.14
C ALA A 277 29.09 21.00 4.53
N THR A 278 28.02 20.99 5.33
CA THR A 278 26.64 21.30 4.89
C THR A 278 26.19 22.73 5.22
N ALA A 279 27.09 23.57 5.75
CA ALA A 279 26.76 24.87 6.32
C ALA A 279 25.67 24.80 7.41
N ASN A 280 25.79 23.80 8.29
CA ASN A 280 24.84 23.46 9.34
C ASN A 280 23.45 23.08 8.81
N PHE A 281 23.43 22.22 7.78
CA PHE A 281 22.21 21.76 7.11
C PHE A 281 21.35 22.92 6.58
N ALA A 282 22.00 23.91 5.98
CA ALA A 282 21.33 25.10 5.44
C ALA A 282 20.37 24.72 4.30
N GLU A 283 19.24 25.42 4.20
CA GLU A 283 18.20 25.09 3.20
C GLU A 283 18.69 25.29 1.76
N GLU A 284 19.64 26.19 1.50
CA GLU A 284 20.28 26.36 0.19
C GLU A 284 21.07 25.12 -0.27
N ASN A 285 21.51 24.30 0.68
CA ASN A 285 22.21 23.05 0.41
C ASN A 285 21.26 21.86 0.31
N LYS A 286 19.95 22.04 0.53
CA LYS A 286 18.98 20.96 0.48
C LYS A 286 18.76 20.48 -0.95
N LEU A 287 19.01 19.20 -1.18
CA LEU A 287 18.82 18.53 -2.47
C LEU A 287 17.39 18.05 -2.65
N GLY A 288 16.72 17.66 -1.56
CA GLY A 288 15.34 17.20 -1.53
C GLY A 288 14.94 16.67 -0.16
N GLU A 289 13.65 16.40 0.02
CA GLU A 289 13.08 15.82 1.24
C GLU A 289 11.96 14.85 0.88
N GLY A 290 11.94 13.70 1.54
CA GLY A 290 10.89 12.69 1.38
C GLY A 290 10.50 12.08 2.72
N GLY A 291 9.70 10.99 2.69
CA GLY A 291 9.24 10.30 3.92
C GLY A 291 10.35 9.76 4.82
N PHE A 292 11.59 9.74 4.33
CA PHE A 292 12.77 9.21 5.01
C PHE A 292 13.73 10.30 5.50
N GLY A 293 13.35 11.58 5.37
CA GLY A 293 14.13 12.74 5.81
C GLY A 293 14.70 13.59 4.68
N ALA A 294 15.42 14.65 5.06
CA ALA A 294 16.00 15.63 4.16
C ALA A 294 17.42 15.24 3.74
N VAL A 295 17.78 15.53 2.50
CA VAL A 295 19.11 15.27 1.93
C VAL A 295 19.78 16.60 1.61
N TYR A 296 21.01 16.77 2.06
CA TYR A 296 21.80 17.99 1.90
C TYR A 296 23.06 17.72 1.09
N LYS A 297 23.44 18.64 0.21
CA LYS A 297 24.77 18.68 -0.40
C LYS A 297 25.78 19.14 0.65
N GLY A 298 26.95 18.51 0.66
CA GLY A 298 28.06 18.96 1.48
C GLY A 298 29.37 18.94 0.71
N LEU A 299 30.33 19.73 1.18
CA LEU A 299 31.70 19.75 0.69
C LEU A 299 32.66 19.45 1.86
N LEU A 300 33.29 18.29 1.83
CA LEU A 300 34.27 17.91 2.84
C LEU A 300 35.56 18.75 2.73
N PRO A 301 36.36 18.88 3.81
CA PRO A 301 37.60 19.68 3.79
C PRO A 301 38.62 19.26 2.73
N ASN A 302 38.59 17.99 2.31
CA ASN A 302 39.43 17.44 1.24
C ASN A 302 38.90 17.76 -0.18
N GLY A 303 37.88 18.61 -0.30
CA GLY A 303 37.28 19.01 -1.58
C GLY A 303 36.27 18.00 -2.13
N ARG A 304 35.97 16.93 -1.40
CA ARG A 304 35.03 15.90 -1.85
C ARG A 304 33.58 16.33 -1.62
N GLU A 305 32.79 16.34 -2.69
CA GLU A 305 31.35 16.54 -2.61
C GLU A 305 30.64 15.27 -2.08
N ILE A 306 29.68 15.49 -1.18
CA ILE A 306 28.90 14.44 -0.52
C ILE A 306 27.41 14.79 -0.50
N ALA A 307 26.57 13.77 -0.33
CA ALA A 307 25.15 13.92 -0.04
C ALA A 307 24.87 13.37 1.37
N VAL A 308 24.33 14.20 2.27
CA VAL A 308 24.06 13.86 3.67
C VAL A 308 22.55 13.70 3.85
N LYS A 309 22.07 12.47 4.01
CA LYS A 309 20.68 12.14 4.33
C LYS A 309 20.51 12.20 5.84
N ARG A 310 19.72 13.16 6.31
CA ARG A 310 19.36 13.36 7.71
C ARG A 310 18.02 12.70 7.99
N LEU A 311 18.04 11.58 8.70
CA LEU A 311 16.83 10.80 8.99
C LEU A 311 15.92 11.55 9.97
N SER A 312 14.61 11.47 9.74
CA SER A 312 13.60 12.16 10.57
C SER A 312 13.65 11.70 12.04
N LYS A 313 13.51 12.66 12.97
CA LYS A 313 13.56 12.43 14.43
C LYS A 313 12.27 11.83 14.99
N ASP A 314 11.15 12.01 14.30
CA ASP A 314 9.79 11.72 14.83
C ASP A 314 9.23 10.35 14.43
N SER A 315 10.01 9.51 13.74
CA SER A 315 9.56 8.20 13.28
C SER A 315 10.34 7.05 13.92
N GLY A 316 9.65 6.09 14.54
CA GLY A 316 10.24 4.81 14.95
C GLY A 316 10.75 3.95 13.77
N GLN A 317 10.44 4.38 12.54
CA GLN A 317 10.87 3.77 11.29
C GLN A 317 12.32 4.13 10.91
N GLY A 318 12.80 5.34 11.22
CA GLY A 318 14.15 5.79 10.86
C GLY A 318 15.29 4.97 11.46
N LEU A 319 15.10 4.35 12.63
CA LEU A 319 16.12 3.47 13.24
C LEU A 319 16.26 2.14 12.48
N GLY A 320 15.15 1.58 11.99
CA GLY A 320 15.16 0.35 11.20
C GLY A 320 15.76 0.55 9.81
N GLU A 321 15.57 1.73 9.22
CA GLU A 321 16.16 2.12 7.94
C GLU A 321 17.65 2.37 8.06
N LEU A 322 18.07 3.10 9.12
CA LEU A 322 19.47 3.27 9.46
C LEU A 322 20.18 1.90 9.58
N LYS A 323 19.56 0.95 10.30
CA LYS A 323 20.12 -0.41 10.45
C LYS A 323 20.23 -1.13 9.10
N ASN A 324 19.22 -1.05 8.24
CA ASN A 324 19.28 -1.69 6.92
C ASN A 324 20.35 -1.04 6.03
N GLU A 325 20.39 0.30 5.96
CA GLU A 325 21.38 1.01 5.12
C GLU A 325 22.81 0.78 5.64
N LEU A 326 23.04 0.75 6.96
CA LEU A 326 24.35 0.46 7.54
C LEU A 326 24.79 -0.99 7.30
N LEU A 327 23.91 -1.98 7.53
CA LEU A 327 24.26 -3.41 7.37
C LEU A 327 24.42 -3.82 5.90
N LEU A 328 23.64 -3.24 5.00
CA LEU A 328 23.62 -3.59 3.58
C LEU A 328 24.65 -2.78 2.80
N VAL A 329 24.61 -1.45 2.86
CA VAL A 329 25.35 -0.61 1.91
C VAL A 329 26.86 -0.59 2.22
N ALA A 330 27.26 -0.88 3.46
CA ALA A 330 28.66 -1.08 3.80
C ALA A 330 29.28 -2.30 3.07
N LYS A 331 28.49 -3.35 2.81
CA LYS A 331 28.93 -4.61 2.19
C LYS A 331 28.67 -4.66 0.68
N LEU A 332 27.87 -3.75 0.13
CA LEU A 332 27.51 -3.72 -1.29
C LEU A 332 28.39 -2.71 -2.05
N GLN A 333 29.23 -3.21 -2.96
CA GLN A 333 30.07 -2.37 -3.82
C GLN A 333 29.87 -2.73 -5.29
N HIS A 334 29.18 -1.88 -6.03
CA HIS A 334 28.97 -2.08 -7.45
C HIS A 334 28.78 -0.73 -8.17
N LYS A 335 29.24 -0.63 -9.42
CA LYS A 335 29.21 0.62 -10.21
C LYS A 335 27.80 1.18 -10.45
N ASN A 336 26.77 0.32 -10.37
CA ASN A 336 25.36 0.68 -10.53
C ASN A 336 24.58 0.76 -9.22
N LEU A 337 25.26 0.82 -8.07
CA LEU A 337 24.65 1.12 -6.76
C LEU A 337 25.28 2.40 -6.19
N VAL A 338 24.52 3.17 -5.42
CA VAL A 338 25.04 4.35 -4.72
C VAL A 338 25.92 3.91 -3.55
N ARG A 339 27.11 4.50 -3.46
CA ARG A 339 28.08 4.16 -2.42
C ARG A 339 27.84 4.98 -1.15
N LEU A 340 27.61 4.29 -0.02
CA LEU A 340 27.70 4.86 1.32
C LEU A 340 29.17 5.12 1.65
N LEU A 341 29.44 6.31 2.18
CA LEU A 341 30.76 6.81 2.52
C LEU A 341 30.98 6.90 4.02
N GLY A 342 29.90 7.10 4.77
CA GLY A 342 29.97 7.19 6.22
C GLY A 342 28.61 7.35 6.90
N VAL A 343 28.62 7.27 8.22
CA VAL A 343 27.45 7.37 9.11
C VAL A 343 27.81 8.24 10.31
N CYS A 344 26.86 9.03 10.81
CA CYS A 344 27.01 9.80 12.04
C CYS A 344 25.82 9.55 12.97
N LEU A 345 26.11 9.20 14.24
CA LEU A 345 25.13 8.85 15.29
C LEU A 345 25.27 9.72 16.56
N GLU A 346 25.88 10.90 16.44
CA GLU A 346 26.13 11.82 17.55
C GLU A 346 24.92 12.70 17.87
N GLU A 347 24.81 13.17 19.13
CA GLU A 347 23.82 14.20 19.55
C GLU A 347 22.36 13.91 19.11
N GLN A 348 21.94 12.64 19.08
CA GLN A 348 20.62 12.17 18.58
C GLN A 348 20.39 12.34 17.07
N GLU A 349 21.38 12.82 16.33
CA GLU A 349 21.36 12.85 14.87
C GLU A 349 21.60 11.44 14.31
N LYS A 350 20.93 11.12 13.21
CA LYS A 350 21.12 9.88 12.46
C LYS A 350 21.34 10.27 11.01
N LEU A 351 22.61 10.35 10.61
CA LEU A 351 23.00 10.85 9.30
C LEU A 351 23.68 9.73 8.49
N LEU A 352 23.36 9.68 7.21
CA LEU A 352 23.96 8.78 6.23
C LEU A 352 24.63 9.62 5.15
N VAL A 353 25.91 9.34 4.89
CA VAL A 353 26.76 10.13 3.98
C VAL A 353 27.02 9.32 2.72
N TYR A 354 26.60 9.84 1.59
CA TYR A 354 26.68 9.22 0.27
C TYR A 354 27.60 9.98 -0.67
N GLU A 355 28.05 9.32 -1.74
CA GLU A 355 28.63 10.04 -2.88
C GLU A 355 27.60 11.01 -3.48
N TYR A 356 28.05 12.23 -3.82
CA TYR A 356 27.20 13.19 -4.50
C TYR A 356 27.04 12.82 -5.99
N LEU A 357 25.80 12.86 -6.48
CA LEU A 357 25.45 12.55 -7.87
C LEU A 357 24.77 13.77 -8.51
N PRO A 358 25.45 14.46 -9.46
CA PRO A 358 25.05 15.80 -9.89
C PRO A 358 23.77 15.83 -10.73
N ASN A 359 23.42 14.75 -11.43
CA ASN A 359 22.25 14.67 -12.29
C ASN A 359 20.98 14.21 -11.55
N ARG A 360 21.01 14.15 -10.21
CA ARG A 360 19.87 13.80 -9.34
C ARG A 360 19.22 12.47 -9.75
N SER A 361 17.93 12.31 -9.48
CA SER A 361 17.16 11.10 -9.76
C SER A 361 16.55 11.10 -11.17
N LEU A 362 16.39 9.91 -11.75
CA LEU A 362 15.91 9.69 -13.11
C LEU A 362 14.53 10.33 -13.36
N ASP A 363 13.63 10.28 -12.38
CA ASP A 363 12.29 10.87 -12.49
C ASP A 363 12.30 12.38 -12.73
N THR A 364 13.30 13.10 -12.17
CA THR A 364 13.46 14.56 -12.35
C THR A 364 13.84 14.97 -13.77
N ILE A 365 14.30 14.01 -14.58
CA ILE A 365 14.65 14.22 -15.99
C ILE A 365 13.61 13.56 -16.88
N LEU A 366 13.27 12.30 -16.63
CA LEU A 366 12.40 11.49 -17.47
C LEU A 366 10.98 12.06 -17.57
N PHE A 367 10.43 12.61 -16.48
CA PHE A 367 9.05 13.11 -16.48
C PHE A 367 8.93 14.62 -16.68
N ASP A 368 10.04 15.35 -16.68
CA ASP A 368 10.10 16.79 -16.93
C ASP A 368 10.05 17.06 -18.44
N SER A 369 9.09 17.87 -18.90
CA SER A 369 8.87 18.14 -20.33
C SER A 369 10.06 18.79 -21.03
N GLU A 370 10.87 19.57 -20.31
CA GLU A 370 12.03 20.27 -20.87
C GLU A 370 13.29 19.39 -20.83
N LYS A 371 13.49 18.65 -19.73
CA LYS A 371 14.70 17.85 -19.52
C LYS A 371 14.64 16.46 -20.15
N ARG A 372 13.46 15.91 -20.41
CA ARG A 372 13.28 14.55 -20.97
C ARG A 372 14.02 14.33 -22.29
N GLY A 373 14.19 15.38 -23.10
CA GLY A 373 14.98 15.34 -24.33
C GLY A 373 16.49 15.14 -24.12
N TRP A 374 17.01 15.34 -22.90
CA TRP A 374 18.42 15.07 -22.58
C TRP A 374 18.73 13.56 -22.57
N LEU A 375 17.69 12.74 -22.38
CA LEU A 375 17.72 11.28 -22.43
C LEU A 375 17.37 10.79 -23.84
N ASP A 376 18.34 10.86 -24.76
CA ASP A 376 18.27 10.12 -26.02
C ASP A 376 18.13 8.60 -25.78
N TRP A 377 17.80 7.86 -26.84
CA TRP A 377 17.61 6.42 -26.74
C TRP A 377 18.84 5.69 -26.20
N GLY A 378 20.05 6.08 -26.62
CA GLY A 378 21.29 5.47 -26.16
C GLY A 378 21.47 5.60 -24.65
N LYS A 379 21.18 6.78 -24.08
CA LYS A 379 21.20 7.01 -22.63
C LYS A 379 20.11 6.21 -21.93
N ARG A 380 18.88 6.17 -22.46
CA ARG A 380 17.77 5.37 -21.87
C ARG A 380 18.09 3.89 -21.84
N TYR A 381 18.60 3.35 -22.93
CA TYR A 381 19.00 1.94 -23.03
C TYR A 381 20.16 1.62 -22.09
N LYS A 382 21.15 2.52 -21.96
CA LYS A 382 22.24 2.42 -20.99
C LYS A 382 21.73 2.43 -19.55
N ILE A 383 20.73 3.25 -19.25
CA ILE A 383 20.06 3.31 -17.94
C ILE A 383 19.34 2.01 -17.64
N ILE A 384 18.48 1.51 -18.55
CA ILE A 384 17.79 0.21 -18.40
C ILE A 384 18.81 -0.91 -18.13
N SER A 385 19.87 -0.96 -18.95
CA SER A 385 20.92 -1.98 -18.84
C SER A 385 21.76 -1.84 -17.56
N GLY A 386 21.95 -0.63 -17.05
CA GLY A 386 22.67 -0.38 -15.81
C GLY A 386 21.86 -0.75 -14.57
N ILE A 387 20.55 -0.43 -14.57
CA ILE A 387 19.62 -0.86 -13.51
C ILE A 387 19.56 -2.39 -13.48
N ALA A 388 19.42 -3.05 -14.64
CA ALA A 388 19.39 -4.50 -14.72
C ALA A 388 20.65 -5.17 -14.14
N ARG A 389 21.83 -4.61 -14.42
CA ARG A 389 23.09 -5.08 -13.81
C ARG A 389 23.19 -4.81 -12.32
N GLY A 390 22.68 -3.67 -11.84
CA GLY A 390 22.60 -3.39 -10.42
C GLY A 390 21.72 -4.39 -9.68
N LEU A 391 20.57 -4.75 -10.24
CA LEU A 391 19.67 -5.75 -9.67
C LEU A 391 20.22 -7.18 -9.76
N LEU A 392 20.86 -7.53 -10.88
CA LEU A 392 21.58 -8.80 -11.01
C LEU A 392 22.60 -8.96 -9.89
N TYR A 393 23.39 -7.92 -9.63
CA TYR A 393 24.34 -7.93 -8.54
C TYR A 393 23.64 -8.19 -7.19
N LEU A 394 22.60 -7.43 -6.86
CA LEU A 394 21.87 -7.59 -5.59
C LEU A 394 21.21 -8.97 -5.42
N HIS A 395 20.71 -9.56 -6.51
CA HIS A 395 19.89 -10.77 -6.45
C HIS A 395 20.69 -12.07 -6.59
N GLU A 396 21.79 -12.05 -7.34
CA GLU A 396 22.46 -13.27 -7.81
C GLU A 396 24.00 -13.24 -7.66
N GLU A 397 24.67 -12.08 -7.69
CA GLU A 397 26.15 -12.01 -7.69
C GLU A 397 26.78 -11.54 -6.38
N SER A 398 26.04 -10.82 -5.53
CA SER A 398 26.55 -10.37 -4.23
C SER A 398 26.58 -11.52 -3.23
N GLN A 399 27.54 -11.46 -2.29
CA GLN A 399 27.66 -12.44 -1.21
C GLN A 399 26.39 -12.56 -0.36
N LEU A 400 25.66 -11.44 -0.25
CA LEU A 400 24.38 -11.35 0.43
C LEU A 400 23.31 -11.19 -0.64
N LYS A 401 22.28 -12.04 -0.63
CA LYS A 401 21.13 -11.87 -1.51
C LYS A 401 20.21 -10.79 -0.95
N VAL A 402 20.02 -9.70 -1.69
CA VAL A 402 19.30 -8.51 -1.23
C VAL A 402 18.08 -8.27 -2.10
N VAL A 403 16.91 -8.08 -1.49
CA VAL A 403 15.71 -7.58 -2.19
C VAL A 403 15.43 -6.15 -1.76
N HIS A 404 15.33 -5.25 -2.74
CA HIS A 404 15.24 -3.80 -2.56
C HIS A 404 13.86 -3.35 -2.04
N ARG A 405 12.78 -3.87 -2.64
CA ARG A 405 11.35 -3.63 -2.30
C ARG A 405 10.79 -2.22 -2.51
N ASP A 406 11.63 -1.23 -2.82
CA ASP A 406 11.18 0.12 -3.21
C ASP A 406 11.90 0.65 -4.48
N LEU A 407 11.93 -0.17 -5.53
CA LEU A 407 12.47 0.26 -6.82
C LEU A 407 11.46 1.13 -7.56
N LYS A 408 11.91 2.31 -7.98
CA LYS A 408 11.15 3.32 -8.73
C LYS A 408 12.11 4.32 -9.36
N ALA A 409 11.64 5.09 -10.34
CA ALA A 409 12.47 6.08 -11.03
C ALA A 409 13.13 7.11 -10.09
N SER A 410 12.47 7.52 -9.00
CA SER A 410 13.04 8.46 -8.02
C SER A 410 14.20 7.88 -7.20
N ASN A 411 14.34 6.55 -7.17
CA ASN A 411 15.40 5.85 -6.44
C ASN A 411 16.57 5.45 -7.36
N ILE A 412 16.54 5.86 -8.64
CA ILE A 412 17.64 5.70 -9.59
C ILE A 412 18.35 7.04 -9.74
N LEU A 413 19.52 7.19 -9.14
CA LEU A 413 20.34 8.39 -9.25
C LEU A 413 21.28 8.32 -10.46
N LEU A 414 21.67 9.49 -10.99
CA LEU A 414 22.50 9.62 -12.17
C LEU A 414 23.78 10.37 -11.85
N HIS A 415 24.94 9.76 -12.14
CA HIS A 415 26.22 10.46 -12.01
C HIS A 415 26.46 11.41 -13.21
N ALA A 416 27.59 12.10 -13.24
CA ALA A 416 27.95 13.08 -14.28
C ALA A 416 27.77 12.58 -15.74
N GLU A 417 28.14 11.33 -16.05
CA GLU A 417 28.02 10.75 -17.39
C GLU A 417 26.70 9.99 -17.63
N MET A 418 25.64 10.30 -16.87
CA MET A 418 24.29 9.73 -16.99
C MET A 418 24.18 8.20 -16.82
N ASN A 419 25.10 7.57 -16.08
CA ASN A 419 24.95 6.16 -15.69
C ASN A 419 24.08 6.05 -14.43
N PRO A 420 23.24 5.02 -14.35
CA PRO A 420 22.33 4.81 -13.23
C PRO A 420 23.06 4.20 -12.03
N LYS A 421 22.64 4.64 -10.85
CA LYS A 421 22.96 4.05 -9.56
C LYS A 421 21.69 3.87 -8.72
N ILE A 422 21.41 2.64 -8.31
CA ILE A 422 20.29 2.31 -7.42
C ILE A 422 20.59 2.83 -6.02
N SER A 423 19.61 3.50 -5.41
CA SER A 423 19.70 4.15 -4.11
C SER A 423 18.51 3.79 -3.21
N ASP A 424 18.57 4.21 -1.95
CA ASP A 424 17.49 4.10 -0.96
C ASP A 424 17.18 2.67 -0.50
N PHE A 425 18.16 2.06 0.17
CA PHE A 425 18.08 0.70 0.71
C PHE A 425 17.38 0.62 2.07
N GLY A 426 16.77 1.70 2.57
CA GLY A 426 16.10 1.74 3.87
C GLY A 426 15.04 0.64 4.06
N LEU A 427 14.39 0.23 2.98
CA LEU A 427 13.39 -0.84 2.97
C LEU A 427 13.94 -2.21 2.55
N ALA A 428 15.22 -2.32 2.20
CA ALA A 428 15.80 -3.56 1.70
C ALA A 428 15.87 -4.67 2.77
N ARG A 429 15.93 -5.92 2.31
CA ARG A 429 15.94 -7.12 3.14
C ARG A 429 17.00 -8.11 2.65
N LEU A 430 17.70 -8.71 3.60
CA LEU A 430 18.62 -9.82 3.39
C LEU A 430 17.85 -11.13 3.33
N PHE A 431 18.18 -11.96 2.35
CA PHE A 431 17.79 -13.37 2.33
C PHE A 431 18.92 -14.20 2.94
N GLY A 432 18.59 -15.05 3.92
CA GLY A 432 19.51 -16.04 4.48
C GLY A 432 19.34 -17.40 3.82
N GLY A 433 20.44 -18.05 3.43
CA GLY A 433 20.45 -19.42 2.89
C GLY A 433 19.77 -19.59 1.52
N ASP A 434 19.23 -20.80 1.25
CA ASP A 434 18.61 -21.18 -0.04
C ASP A 434 17.16 -20.66 -0.23
N HIS A 435 16.66 -19.82 0.67
CA HIS A 435 15.30 -19.32 0.56
C HIS A 435 15.16 -18.38 -0.65
N SER A 436 14.17 -18.64 -1.51
CA SER A 436 13.91 -17.86 -2.73
C SER A 436 12.77 -16.83 -2.57
N GLN A 437 11.99 -16.94 -1.49
CA GLN A 437 10.83 -16.10 -1.19
C GLN A 437 10.65 -15.98 0.33
N GLU A 438 10.30 -14.79 0.80
CA GLU A 438 10.01 -14.49 2.20
C GLU A 438 8.65 -13.79 2.35
N ILE A 439 8.08 -13.84 3.55
CA ILE A 439 6.79 -13.23 3.88
C ILE A 439 7.04 -12.07 4.83
N THR A 440 6.78 -10.84 4.40
CA THR A 440 6.74 -9.71 5.33
C THR A 440 5.32 -9.46 5.78
N ARG A 441 5.23 -9.19 7.07
CA ARG A 441 4.06 -8.71 7.76
C ARG A 441 3.75 -7.27 7.38
N ARG A 442 4.79 -6.44 7.27
CA ARG A 442 4.75 -5.01 6.96
C ARG A 442 5.04 -4.79 5.47
N VAL A 443 3.99 -4.56 4.68
CA VAL A 443 4.09 -4.17 3.26
C VAL A 443 4.46 -2.69 3.21
N VAL A 444 5.58 -2.40 2.56
CA VAL A 444 6.17 -1.07 2.41
C VAL A 444 6.80 -0.97 1.02
N GLY A 445 6.73 0.21 0.42
CA GLY A 445 7.16 0.44 -0.95
C GLY A 445 6.20 1.40 -1.62
N THR A 446 6.43 1.67 -2.90
CA THR A 446 5.67 2.67 -3.65
C THR A 446 4.57 2.04 -4.48
N PHE A 447 3.34 2.50 -4.29
CA PHE A 447 2.18 2.05 -5.07
C PHE A 447 2.39 2.28 -6.57
N GLY A 448 1.95 1.33 -7.40
CA GLY A 448 2.23 1.29 -8.84
C GLY A 448 3.52 0.54 -9.21
N TYR A 449 4.49 0.42 -8.30
CA TYR A 449 5.72 -0.36 -8.53
C TYR A 449 5.72 -1.70 -7.79
N MET A 450 4.88 -1.85 -6.76
CA MET A 450 4.79 -3.09 -5.98
C MET A 450 4.17 -4.22 -6.80
N ALA A 451 4.81 -5.38 -6.78
CA ALA A 451 4.25 -6.59 -7.38
C ALA A 451 2.94 -7.01 -6.67
N PRO A 452 1.96 -7.58 -7.38
CA PRO A 452 0.66 -7.94 -6.81
C PRO A 452 0.76 -8.90 -5.62
N GLU A 453 1.60 -9.92 -5.69
CA GLU A 453 1.80 -10.88 -4.61
C GLU A 453 2.38 -10.22 -3.35
N TYR A 454 3.21 -9.19 -3.54
CA TYR A 454 3.78 -8.40 -2.45
C TYR A 454 2.75 -7.43 -1.88
N ALA A 455 2.03 -6.70 -2.73
CA ALA A 455 1.02 -5.73 -2.33
C ALA A 455 -0.16 -6.39 -1.62
N MET A 456 -0.64 -7.52 -2.13
CA MET A 456 -1.84 -8.20 -1.64
C MET A 456 -1.55 -9.11 -0.44
N HIS A 457 -0.41 -9.79 -0.43
CA HIS A 457 -0.15 -10.86 0.53
C HIS A 457 1.14 -10.67 1.35
N GLY A 458 1.98 -9.69 0.99
CA GLY A 458 3.28 -9.46 1.63
C GLY A 458 4.36 -10.47 1.23
N TYR A 459 4.13 -11.28 0.20
CA TYR A 459 5.17 -12.15 -0.37
C TYR A 459 6.17 -11.30 -1.14
N PHE A 460 7.42 -11.26 -0.70
CA PHE A 460 8.48 -10.61 -1.46
C PHE A 460 9.57 -11.59 -1.83
N SER A 461 10.16 -11.37 -2.98
CA SER A 461 11.29 -12.12 -3.50
C SER A 461 12.08 -11.22 -4.45
N ASN A 462 13.17 -11.75 -5.00
CA ASN A 462 13.84 -11.11 -6.13
C ASN A 462 12.86 -10.87 -7.31
N LYS A 463 11.84 -11.72 -7.49
CA LYS A 463 10.82 -11.54 -8.53
C LYS A 463 9.88 -10.35 -8.29
N SER A 464 9.75 -9.89 -7.05
CA SER A 464 8.97 -8.68 -6.76
C SER A 464 9.72 -7.42 -7.20
N ASP A 465 11.05 -7.40 -7.05
CA ASP A 465 11.92 -6.35 -7.62
C ASP A 465 11.95 -6.41 -9.16
N VAL A 466 11.91 -7.61 -9.76
CA VAL A 466 11.80 -7.78 -11.23
C VAL A 466 10.53 -7.12 -11.76
N PHE A 467 9.40 -7.25 -11.05
CA PHE A 467 8.16 -6.56 -11.42
C PHE A 467 8.34 -5.04 -11.42
N SER A 468 8.90 -4.47 -10.34
CA SER A 468 9.19 -3.04 -10.26
C SER A 468 10.13 -2.57 -11.36
N PHE A 469 11.14 -3.38 -11.71
CA PHE A 469 12.01 -3.14 -12.86
C PHE A 469 11.25 -3.09 -14.19
N GLY A 470 10.33 -4.04 -14.41
CA GLY A 470 9.46 -4.06 -15.59
C GLY A 470 8.67 -2.76 -15.74
N VAL A 471 8.05 -2.28 -14.66
CA VAL A 471 7.35 -0.98 -14.64
C VAL A 471 8.29 0.16 -15.02
N MET A 472 9.49 0.24 -14.42
CA MET A 472 10.47 1.28 -14.76
C MET A 472 10.92 1.21 -16.22
N VAL A 473 11.08 0.02 -16.80
CA VAL A 473 11.41 -0.11 -18.23
C VAL A 473 10.32 0.52 -19.10
N LEU A 474 9.04 0.25 -18.79
CA LEU A 474 7.93 0.84 -19.52
C LEU A 474 7.88 2.37 -19.35
N GLU A 475 8.14 2.89 -18.15
CA GLU A 475 8.25 4.33 -17.92
C GLU A 475 9.38 4.96 -18.74
N ILE A 476 10.57 4.34 -18.76
CA ILE A 476 11.73 4.85 -19.48
C ILE A 476 11.48 4.89 -20.99
N VAL A 477 10.83 3.87 -21.55
CA VAL A 477 10.57 3.82 -23.00
C VAL A 477 9.47 4.79 -23.42
N THR A 478 8.41 4.91 -22.62
CA THR A 478 7.24 5.74 -22.95
C THR A 478 7.40 7.20 -22.52
N GLY A 479 8.31 7.48 -21.57
CA GLY A 479 8.39 8.78 -20.90
C GLY A 479 7.15 9.11 -20.06
N ARG A 480 6.26 8.14 -19.83
CA ARG A 480 5.02 8.33 -19.08
C ARG A 480 5.23 7.79 -17.66
N LYS A 481 4.79 8.56 -16.68
CA LYS A 481 4.83 8.15 -15.28
C LYS A 481 3.72 7.14 -15.03
N ASN A 482 4.03 6.03 -14.38
CA ASN A 482 3.00 5.10 -13.92
C ASN A 482 2.13 5.80 -12.87
N ALA A 483 0.84 5.96 -13.15
CA ALA A 483 -0.05 6.81 -12.38
C ALA A 483 -0.35 6.19 -11.01
N GLY A 484 0.40 6.59 -9.98
CA GLY A 484 0.04 6.43 -8.57
C GLY A 484 -0.64 7.66 -7.96
N SER A 485 -1.08 8.63 -8.77
CA SER A 485 -1.72 9.88 -8.31
C SER A 485 -3.20 9.89 -8.68
N PHE A 486 -4.06 10.02 -7.66
CA PHE A 486 -5.52 9.95 -7.70
C PHE A 486 -6.24 11.07 -8.51
N ASN A 487 -5.55 11.88 -9.31
CA ASN A 487 -6.06 13.19 -9.73
C ASN A 487 -6.21 13.44 -11.24
N SER A 488 -6.46 12.44 -12.07
CA SER A 488 -7.01 12.73 -13.40
C SER A 488 -7.95 11.63 -13.89
N GLU A 489 -9.14 12.05 -14.31
CA GLU A 489 -10.16 11.27 -15.03
C GLU A 489 -9.67 10.68 -16.39
N GLN A 490 -8.35 10.76 -16.66
CA GLN A 490 -7.67 10.35 -17.88
C GLN A 490 -6.34 9.61 -17.61
N ALA A 491 -6.06 9.20 -16.37
CA ALA A 491 -4.85 8.43 -16.07
C ALA A 491 -4.97 7.00 -16.63
N GLU A 492 -4.56 6.81 -17.89
CA GLU A 492 -4.35 5.48 -18.46
C GLU A 492 -3.35 4.71 -17.59
N ASP A 493 -3.75 3.53 -17.11
CA ASP A 493 -2.85 2.54 -16.52
C ASP A 493 -1.75 2.21 -17.54
N LEU A 494 -0.50 2.59 -17.24
CA LEU A 494 0.63 2.46 -18.15
C LEU A 494 0.84 1.00 -18.59
N ILE A 495 0.65 0.05 -17.67
CA ILE A 495 0.84 -1.37 -17.95
C ILE A 495 -0.27 -1.84 -18.89
N ASN A 496 -1.52 -1.47 -18.62
CA ASN A 496 -2.66 -1.86 -19.47
C ASN A 496 -2.57 -1.22 -20.87
N SER A 497 -2.32 0.08 -20.94
CA SER A 497 -2.15 0.80 -22.23
C SER A 497 -1.00 0.20 -23.04
N THR A 498 0.11 -0.17 -22.38
CA THR A 498 1.22 -0.88 -23.04
C THR A 498 0.79 -2.25 -23.57
N TRP A 499 0.09 -3.05 -22.76
CA TRP A 499 -0.38 -4.38 -23.16
C TRP A 499 -1.38 -4.33 -24.33
N GLU A 500 -2.30 -3.37 -24.32
CA GLU A 500 -3.24 -3.17 -25.42
C GLU A 500 -2.53 -2.82 -26.72
N ASN A 501 -1.58 -1.90 -26.67
CA ASN A 501 -0.79 -1.54 -27.86
C ASN A 501 0.13 -2.68 -28.30
N TRP A 502 0.61 -3.50 -27.38
CA TRP A 502 1.37 -4.72 -27.68
C TRP A 502 0.53 -5.77 -28.41
N THR A 503 -0.73 -5.95 -28.00
CA THR A 503 -1.63 -6.91 -28.65
C THR A 503 -2.16 -6.40 -29.99
N LYS A 504 -2.34 -5.08 -30.14
CA LYS A 504 -2.82 -4.43 -31.38
C LYS A 504 -1.73 -4.20 -32.44
N GLY A 505 -0.44 -4.34 -32.11
CA GLY A 505 0.65 -4.06 -33.05
C GLY A 505 1.05 -2.58 -33.14
N THR A 506 0.53 -1.73 -32.25
CA THR A 506 0.63 -0.26 -32.30
C THR A 506 1.64 0.31 -31.29
N ILE A 507 2.56 -0.52 -30.79
CA ILE A 507 3.46 -0.16 -29.69
C ILE A 507 4.39 1.03 -29.98
N THR A 508 4.65 1.34 -31.25
CA THR A 508 5.40 2.55 -31.63
C THR A 508 4.68 3.85 -31.29
N GLU A 509 3.36 3.82 -31.12
CA GLU A 509 2.53 5.00 -30.79
C GLU A 509 2.67 5.44 -29.33
N ILE A 510 3.11 4.54 -28.45
CA ILE A 510 3.30 4.85 -27.02
C ILE A 510 4.74 5.21 -26.66
N VAL A 511 5.68 5.07 -27.62
CA VAL A 511 7.08 5.47 -27.43
C VAL A 511 7.14 6.97 -27.23
N ASP A 512 8.03 7.40 -26.35
CA ASP A 512 8.19 8.81 -26.02
C ASP A 512 8.43 9.68 -27.26
N SER A 513 7.53 10.63 -27.50
CA SER A 513 7.59 11.53 -28.65
C SER A 513 8.84 12.41 -28.68
N SER A 514 9.47 12.66 -27.52
CA SER A 514 10.73 13.40 -27.42
C SER A 514 11.92 12.68 -28.08
N LEU A 515 11.81 11.37 -28.32
CA LEU A 515 12.82 10.59 -29.05
C LEU A 515 12.71 10.78 -30.57
N GLY A 516 11.62 11.38 -31.08
CA GLY A 516 11.36 11.54 -32.50
C GLY A 516 11.45 10.20 -33.24
N ASN A 517 12.23 10.16 -34.34
CA ASN A 517 12.56 8.93 -35.07
C ASN A 517 14.00 8.43 -34.80
N HIS A 518 14.63 8.90 -33.71
CA HIS A 518 16.05 8.65 -33.41
C HIS A 518 16.24 7.46 -32.46
N TYR A 519 15.62 6.33 -32.76
CA TYR A 519 15.80 5.08 -32.00
C TYR A 519 15.74 3.85 -32.91
N PRO A 520 16.54 2.80 -32.65
CA PRO A 520 16.40 1.52 -33.32
C PRO A 520 15.10 0.84 -32.88
N ARG A 521 14.11 0.73 -33.78
CA ARG A 521 12.80 0.12 -33.48
C ARG A 521 12.93 -1.27 -32.83
N SER A 522 13.87 -2.10 -33.29
CA SER A 522 14.10 -3.43 -32.72
C SER A 522 14.50 -3.40 -31.24
N GLU A 523 15.27 -2.40 -30.81
CA GLU A 523 15.70 -2.28 -29.42
C GLU A 523 14.56 -1.80 -28.53
N VAL A 524 13.75 -0.85 -29.01
CA VAL A 524 12.55 -0.38 -28.31
C VAL A 524 11.56 -1.53 -28.11
N LEU A 525 11.22 -2.25 -29.19
CA LEU A 525 10.33 -3.41 -29.13
C LEU A 525 10.84 -4.44 -28.13
N ARG A 526 12.14 -4.72 -28.16
CA ARG A 526 12.78 -5.66 -27.24
C ARG A 526 12.71 -5.20 -25.79
N CYS A 527 12.94 -3.93 -25.49
CA CYS A 527 12.81 -3.39 -24.14
C CYS A 527 11.36 -3.49 -23.63
N ILE A 528 10.37 -3.16 -24.45
CA ILE A 528 8.96 -3.28 -24.06
C ILE A 528 8.58 -4.74 -23.82
N HIS A 529 9.00 -5.64 -24.71
CA HIS A 529 8.79 -7.09 -24.55
C HIS A 529 9.35 -7.59 -23.21
N ILE A 530 10.60 -7.23 -22.90
CA ILE A 530 11.23 -7.55 -21.62
C ILE A 530 10.46 -6.93 -20.46
N GLY A 531 10.03 -5.67 -20.58
CA GLY A 531 9.19 -5.00 -19.59
C GLY A 531 7.91 -5.78 -19.29
N LEU A 532 7.20 -6.23 -20.34
CA LEU A 532 5.98 -7.03 -20.23
C LEU A 532 6.23 -8.41 -19.60
N LEU A 533 7.34 -9.08 -19.91
CA LEU A 533 7.74 -10.32 -19.25
C LEU A 533 8.07 -10.12 -17.76
N CYS A 534 8.61 -8.96 -17.40
CA CYS A 534 8.91 -8.64 -16.01
C CYS A 534 7.66 -8.36 -15.17
N VAL A 535 6.56 -7.85 -15.76
CA VAL A 535 5.32 -7.48 -15.04
C VAL A 535 4.24 -8.57 -15.03
N GLN A 536 4.60 -9.83 -15.29
CA GLN A 536 3.64 -10.96 -15.27
C GLN A 536 3.01 -11.14 -13.87
N GLU A 537 1.76 -11.60 -13.82
CA GLU A 537 1.02 -11.83 -12.57
C GLU A 537 1.73 -12.81 -11.66
N ASN A 538 1.98 -14.01 -12.18
CA ASN A 538 2.64 -15.06 -11.46
C ASN A 538 4.16 -14.78 -11.39
N PRO A 539 4.77 -14.71 -10.19
CA PRO A 539 6.22 -14.51 -10.05
C PRO A 539 7.08 -15.56 -10.75
N ALA A 540 6.55 -16.77 -10.96
CA ALA A 540 7.25 -17.84 -11.66
C ALA A 540 7.49 -17.50 -13.15
N ASP A 541 6.57 -16.78 -13.77
CA ASP A 541 6.61 -16.43 -15.20
C ASP A 541 7.52 -15.22 -15.48
N ARG A 542 7.98 -14.53 -14.42
CA ARG A 542 8.93 -13.41 -14.54
C ARG A 542 10.36 -13.95 -14.71
N PRO A 543 11.17 -13.40 -15.63
CA PRO A 543 12.56 -13.83 -15.78
C PRO A 543 13.41 -13.45 -14.56
N ASN A 544 14.49 -14.21 -14.30
CA ASN A 544 15.54 -13.78 -13.38
C ASN A 544 16.35 -12.64 -14.00
N MET A 545 17.05 -11.85 -13.17
CA MET A 545 17.79 -10.68 -13.66
C MET A 545 18.98 -11.09 -14.54
N SER A 546 19.60 -12.25 -14.31
CA SER A 546 20.62 -12.82 -15.21
C SER A 546 20.06 -13.04 -16.63
N ARG A 547 18.84 -13.59 -16.71
CA ARG A 547 18.15 -13.78 -17.99
C ARG A 547 17.79 -12.44 -18.62
N VAL A 548 17.31 -11.46 -17.85
CA VAL A 548 17.01 -10.10 -18.33
C VAL A 548 18.27 -9.43 -18.92
N VAL A 549 19.43 -9.51 -18.26
CA VAL A 549 20.69 -8.94 -18.75
C VAL A 549 21.13 -9.59 -20.06
N VAL A 550 20.96 -10.91 -20.20
CA VAL A 550 21.21 -11.63 -21.46
C VAL A 550 20.23 -11.22 -22.55
N MET A 551 18.94 -11.11 -22.23
CA MET A 551 17.90 -10.65 -23.16
C MET A 551 18.21 -9.24 -23.65
N LEU A 552 18.64 -8.32 -22.79
CA LEU A 552 19.06 -6.97 -23.20
C LEU A 552 20.29 -7.03 -24.11
N SER A 553 21.32 -7.79 -23.73
CA SER A 553 22.64 -7.73 -24.39
C SER A 553 22.75 -8.52 -25.69
N SER A 554 21.93 -9.55 -25.90
CA SER A 554 21.98 -10.40 -27.10
C SER A 554 20.73 -10.26 -27.95
N ARG A 555 20.90 -10.08 -29.27
CA ARG A 555 19.82 -10.00 -30.25
C ARG A 555 19.32 -11.37 -30.74
N THR A 556 20.07 -12.45 -30.49
CA THR A 556 19.77 -13.81 -30.99
C THR A 556 18.98 -14.66 -29.99
N VAL A 557 18.75 -14.14 -28.79
CA VAL A 557 18.02 -14.86 -27.75
C VAL A 557 16.52 -14.78 -28.02
N THR A 558 15.90 -15.94 -28.23
CA THR A 558 14.46 -16.12 -28.31
C THR A 558 13.79 -15.68 -27.02
N LEU A 559 12.78 -14.82 -27.15
CA LEU A 559 11.98 -14.32 -26.04
C LEU A 559 10.66 -15.07 -25.99
N GLU A 560 10.24 -15.46 -24.78
CA GLU A 560 8.93 -16.07 -24.56
C GLU A 560 7.82 -15.04 -24.82
N THR A 561 6.66 -15.50 -25.25
CA THR A 561 5.51 -14.62 -25.45
C THR A 561 4.94 -14.20 -24.10
N PRO A 562 4.88 -12.90 -23.77
CA PRO A 562 4.30 -12.45 -22.52
C PRO A 562 2.80 -12.75 -22.51
N SER A 563 2.27 -13.13 -21.35
CA SER A 563 0.83 -13.20 -21.12
C SER A 563 0.32 -11.83 -20.63
N LYS A 564 -1.00 -11.70 -20.52
CA LYS A 564 -1.61 -10.49 -19.96
C LYS A 564 -1.09 -10.25 -18.54
N PRO A 565 -0.42 -9.10 -18.26
CA PRO A 565 0.09 -8.78 -16.93
C PRO A 565 -1.01 -8.76 -15.85
N ALA A 566 -0.62 -8.95 -14.59
CA ALA A 566 -1.54 -8.74 -13.47
C ALA A 566 -2.00 -7.30 -13.40
N PHE A 567 -3.30 -7.14 -13.21
CA PHE A 567 -3.88 -5.86 -12.81
C PHE A 567 -3.61 -5.62 -11.33
N CYS A 568 -2.68 -4.72 -11.00
CA CYS A 568 -2.83 -3.97 -9.77
C CYS A 568 -3.94 -2.95 -10.01
N PHE A 569 -5.18 -3.30 -9.64
CA PHE A 569 -6.28 -2.36 -9.62
C PHE A 569 -5.86 -1.09 -8.84
N GLY A 570 -5.63 0.02 -9.56
CA GLY A 570 -6.18 1.29 -9.10
C GLY A 570 -7.71 1.11 -9.06
N MET A 571 -8.38 1.64 -8.04
CA MET A 571 -9.80 1.41 -7.71
C MET A 571 -10.82 1.78 -8.82
N SER A 572 -10.76 1.13 -9.98
CA SER A 572 -11.75 1.22 -11.03
C SER A 572 -11.78 -0.13 -11.76
N SER A 573 -12.97 -0.73 -11.83
CA SER A 573 -13.31 -2.01 -12.51
C SER A 573 -13.20 -3.33 -11.73
N MET A 574 -13.70 -3.40 -10.49
CA MET A 574 -14.37 -4.65 -10.06
C MET A 574 -15.87 -4.55 -10.33
N GLN A 575 -16.24 -4.68 -11.61
CA GLN A 575 -17.61 -5.00 -12.01
C GLN A 575 -17.59 -6.43 -12.55
N PHE A 576 -17.63 -7.42 -11.65
CA PHE A 576 -17.90 -8.79 -12.05
C PHE A 576 -19.40 -9.02 -12.05
N ASN A 577 -19.93 -9.15 -13.27
CA ASN A 577 -21.13 -9.90 -13.58
C ASN A 577 -21.05 -11.26 -12.89
N MET A 578 -21.81 -11.44 -11.83
CA MET A 578 -22.12 -12.76 -11.30
C MET A 578 -23.56 -12.80 -10.80
N TYR A 579 -24.54 -12.55 -11.68
CA TYR A 579 -25.87 -13.18 -11.61
C TYR A 579 -26.52 -13.14 -13.00
N SER A 580 -26.37 -14.22 -13.75
CA SER A 580 -27.37 -14.61 -14.75
C SER A 580 -27.43 -16.13 -14.81
N ASN A 581 -28.61 -16.63 -14.46
CA ASN A 581 -29.14 -17.98 -14.67
C ASN A 581 -28.83 -19.06 -13.63
N GLY A 582 -29.59 -18.99 -12.54
CA GLY A 582 -30.25 -20.18 -12.00
C GLY A 582 -31.51 -20.54 -12.80
N SER A 583 -31.55 -21.78 -13.28
CA SER A 583 -32.71 -22.59 -13.71
C SER A 583 -33.31 -22.35 -15.11
N LYS A 584 -33.08 -23.32 -16.03
CA LYS A 584 -34.12 -24.28 -16.46
C LYS A 584 -33.62 -25.34 -17.46
N TYR A 585 -34.06 -26.57 -17.17
CA TYR A 585 -34.24 -27.77 -18.03
C TYR A 585 -33.05 -28.66 -18.46
N ASN A 586 -33.13 -29.90 -17.93
CA ASN A 586 -32.95 -31.22 -18.56
C ASN A 586 -31.91 -31.43 -19.68
N GLY A 587 -31.00 -32.38 -19.41
CA GLY A 587 -30.84 -33.56 -20.27
C GLY A 587 -29.71 -33.53 -21.30
N LEU A 588 -28.81 -34.51 -21.12
CA LEU A 588 -28.08 -35.28 -22.13
C LEU A 588 -26.71 -34.80 -22.64
N VAL A 589 -25.74 -35.67 -22.32
CA VAL A 589 -24.58 -36.13 -23.10
C VAL A 589 -23.27 -35.35 -22.96
N ALA A 590 -22.26 -36.12 -22.57
CA ALA A 590 -20.86 -35.77 -22.47
C ALA A 590 -20.24 -35.45 -23.83
N GLU A 591 -19.41 -34.41 -23.91
CA GLU A 591 -18.34 -34.33 -24.91
C GLU A 591 -17.05 -33.77 -24.31
N GLN A 592 -15.96 -34.35 -24.80
CA GLN A 592 -14.61 -34.33 -24.27
C GLN A 592 -13.85 -33.03 -24.59
N SER A 593 -12.94 -32.71 -23.66
CA SER A 593 -11.67 -31.99 -23.85
C SER A 593 -11.17 -31.84 -25.30
N SER A 594 -11.08 -30.59 -25.79
CA SER A 594 -10.08 -30.23 -26.80
C SER A 594 -9.47 -28.85 -26.49
N SER A 595 -8.14 -28.84 -26.36
CA SER A 595 -7.29 -27.67 -26.21
C SER A 595 -7.31 -26.81 -27.48
N LYS A 596 -7.65 -25.52 -27.38
CA LYS A 596 -7.41 -24.54 -28.45
C LYS A 596 -6.32 -23.56 -28.04
N SER A 597 -5.26 -23.55 -28.83
CA SER A 597 -4.09 -22.67 -28.77
C SER A 597 -4.44 -21.20 -29.03
N ILE A 598 -3.85 -20.29 -28.26
CA ILE A 598 -3.89 -18.83 -28.45
C ILE A 598 -3.03 -18.46 -29.67
N PRO A 599 -3.48 -17.58 -30.58
CA PRO A 599 -2.69 -17.15 -31.73
C PRO A 599 -1.49 -16.25 -31.34
N PRO A 600 -0.38 -16.27 -32.12
CA PRO A 600 0.81 -15.46 -31.86
C PRO A 600 0.55 -13.94 -31.95
N SER A 601 1.34 -13.17 -31.19
CA SER A 601 1.26 -11.70 -31.17
C SER A 601 1.77 -11.09 -32.49
N PRO A 602 1.14 -10.03 -33.02
CA PRO A 602 1.59 -9.36 -34.26
C PRO A 602 2.93 -8.62 -34.12
N ASN A 603 3.46 -8.47 -32.90
CA ASN A 603 4.73 -7.78 -32.61
C ASN A 603 5.93 -8.74 -32.46
N GLU A 604 5.89 -9.93 -33.09
CA GLU A 604 6.95 -10.91 -33.01
C GLU A 604 8.34 -10.29 -33.30
N VAL A 605 9.15 -10.18 -32.24
CA VAL A 605 10.59 -10.04 -32.36
C VAL A 605 11.06 -11.38 -32.88
N SER A 606 11.42 -11.42 -34.17
CA SER A 606 11.82 -12.63 -34.90
C SER A 606 12.57 -13.61 -34.00
N ILE A 607 11.96 -14.77 -33.74
CA ILE A 607 12.69 -15.98 -33.38
C ILE A 607 13.60 -16.20 -34.58
N THR A 608 14.87 -15.80 -34.47
CA THR A 608 15.77 -15.69 -35.63
C THR A 608 15.72 -16.97 -36.46
N GLU A 609 15.20 -16.84 -37.68
CA GLU A 609 15.61 -17.69 -38.79
C GLU A 609 17.14 -17.61 -38.87
N LEU A 610 17.76 -18.78 -38.85
CA LEU A 610 19.15 -18.94 -39.26
C LEU A 610 19.23 -18.60 -40.75
N GLU A 611 19.78 -17.45 -41.10
CA GLU A 611 20.34 -17.28 -42.44
C GLU A 611 21.81 -17.73 -42.43
N PRO A 612 22.20 -18.65 -43.33
CA PRO A 612 23.57 -19.09 -43.47
C PRO A 612 24.36 -18.10 -44.33
N ARG A 613 25.49 -17.61 -43.82
CA ARG A 613 26.79 -17.55 -44.51
C ARG A 613 27.91 -17.12 -43.58
#